data_AF-A0A354Q725-F1
#
_entry.id   AF-A0A354Q725-F1
#
_cell.length_a   1.000
_cell.length_b   1.000
_cell.length_c   1.000
_cell.angle_alpha   90.00
_cell.angle_beta   90.00
_cell.angle_gamma   90.00
#
_symmetry.space_group_name_H-M   'P 1'
#
loop_
_entity.id
_entity.type
_entity.pdbx_description
1 polymer ?
#
loop_
_entity_poly.entity_id
_entity_poly.type
_entity_poly.pdbx_seq_one_letter_code
_entity_poly.pdbx_strand_id
1 'polypeptide(L)'
;SSHRIMLNFQAGIGFTGIAVSLIGRNHPLGILLAALLFGILYQGGAELSFEVQAIDHHLVVLIQGLVILFAGALENLFRPQIEYFVKQLAPQ
;
A
#
# COMPACT_ATOMS: atom_id res chain seq x y z
N SER A 1 -32.68 21.46 -0.97
CA SER A 1 -31.25 21.54 -0.60
C SER A 1 -30.68 20.14 -0.57
N SER A 2 -30.07 19.69 -1.67
CA SER A 2 -29.51 18.35 -1.80
C SER A 2 -28.56 18.07 -0.64
N HIS A 3 -28.90 17.05 0.16
CA HIS A 3 -28.13 16.60 1.29
C HIS A 3 -26.70 16.29 0.82
N ARG A 4 -25.73 17.05 1.34
CA ARG A 4 -24.31 16.96 1.00
C ARG A 4 -23.71 15.68 1.59
N ILE A 5 -24.11 14.52 1.08
CA ILE A 5 -23.53 13.22 1.46
C ILE A 5 -22.11 13.07 0.87
N MET A 6 -21.69 13.96 -0.03
CA MET A 6 -20.37 13.95 -0.65
C MET A 6 -19.27 14.68 0.14
N LEU A 7 -19.53 15.19 1.35
CA LEU A 7 -18.57 16.06 2.06
C LEU A 7 -17.30 15.36 2.55
N ASN A 8 -17.27 14.03 2.64
CA ASN A 8 -16.08 13.29 3.12
C ASN A 8 -15.85 11.98 2.35
N PHE A 9 -16.21 11.91 1.07
CA PHE A 9 -15.72 10.79 0.27
C PHE A 9 -14.22 10.97 0.07
N GLN A 10 -13.42 10.17 0.78
CA GLN A 10 -11.96 10.17 0.64
C GLN A 10 -11.61 9.64 -0.76
N ALA A 11 -11.61 10.54 -1.73
CA ALA A 11 -11.32 10.24 -3.12
C ALA A 11 -9.92 9.59 -3.19
N GLY A 12 -9.82 8.45 -3.87
CA GLY A 12 -8.56 7.73 -4.07
C GLY A 12 -8.36 6.50 -3.17
N ILE A 13 -9.04 6.37 -2.03
CA ILE A 13 -8.88 5.18 -1.16
C ILE A 13 -9.26 3.87 -1.89
N GLY A 14 -10.32 3.90 -2.69
CA GLY A 14 -10.73 2.74 -3.50
C GLY A 14 -9.70 2.36 -4.56
N PHE A 15 -9.06 3.34 -5.19
CA PHE A 15 -7.99 3.12 -6.17
C PHE A 15 -6.74 2.50 -5.52
N THR A 16 -6.34 3.02 -4.36
CA THR A 16 -5.27 2.45 -3.55
C THR A 16 -5.60 1.03 -3.11
N GLY A 17 -6.85 0.74 -2.75
CA GLY A 17 -7.31 -0.61 -2.40
C GLY A 17 -7.12 -1.62 -3.55
N ILE A 18 -7.39 -1.21 -4.79
CA ILE A 18 -7.13 -2.03 -5.98
C ILE A 18 -5.62 -2.31 -6.11
N ALA A 19 -4.76 -1.29 -6.00
CA ALA A 19 -3.31 -1.47 -6.07
C ALA A 19 -2.77 -2.40 -4.97
N VAL A 20 -3.22 -2.22 -3.73
CA VAL A 20 -2.87 -3.07 -2.59
C VAL A 20 -3.31 -4.53 -2.80
N SER A 21 -4.50 -4.74 -3.36
CA SER A 21 -5.00 -6.09 -3.68
C SER A 21 -4.15 -6.81 -4.74
N LEU A 22 -3.63 -6.07 -5.71
CA LEU A 22 -2.74 -6.56 -6.75
C LEU A 22 -1.35 -6.90 -6.19
N ILE A 23 -0.78 -6.02 -5.36
CA ILE A 23 0.49 -6.26 -4.64
C ILE A 23 0.38 -7.51 -3.75
N GLY A 24 -0.75 -7.68 -3.06
CA GLY A 24 -1.01 -8.84 -2.21
C GLY A 24 -1.33 -10.12 -2.97
N ARG A 25 -1.47 -10.09 -4.30
CA ARG A 25 -1.83 -11.24 -5.16
C ARG A 25 -3.07 -12.01 -4.69
N ASN A 26 -4.06 -11.31 -4.13
CA ASN A 26 -5.23 -11.93 -3.49
C ASN A 26 -4.92 -12.83 -2.27
N HIS A 27 -3.70 -12.77 -1.72
CA HIS A 27 -3.32 -13.45 -0.48
C HIS A 27 -3.58 -12.54 0.73
N PRO A 28 -4.37 -12.99 1.73
CA PRO A 28 -4.82 -12.12 2.83
C PRO A 28 -3.65 -11.52 3.63
N LEU A 29 -2.56 -12.28 3.82
CA LEU A 29 -1.39 -11.79 4.54
C LEU A 29 -0.64 -10.69 3.77
N GLY A 30 -0.56 -10.80 2.44
CA GLY A 30 0.12 -9.80 1.61
C GLY A 30 -0.68 -8.50 1.54
N ILE A 31 -2.00 -8.63 1.40
CA ILE A 31 -2.94 -7.50 1.45
C ILE A 31 -2.84 -6.78 2.79
N LEU A 32 -2.80 -7.51 3.91
CA LEU A 32 -2.71 -6.92 5.26
C LEU A 32 -1.44 -6.09 5.43
N LEU A 33 -0.28 -6.65 5.07
CA LEU A 33 1.01 -5.96 5.18
C LEU A 33 1.07 -4.72 4.29
N ALA A 34 0.59 -4.82 3.05
CA ALA A 34 0.55 -3.71 2.12
C ALA A 34 -0.42 -2.61 2.57
N ALA A 35 -1.62 -2.97 3.05
CA ALA A 35 -2.60 -2.01 3.56
C ALA A 35 -2.08 -1.27 4.81
N LEU A 36 -1.37 -1.96 5.70
CA LEU A 36 -0.77 -1.37 6.90
C LEU A 36 0.32 -0.36 6.54
N LEU A 37 1.22 -0.70 5.62
CA LEU A 37 2.24 0.23 5.13
C LEU A 37 1.61 1.49 4.52
N PHE A 38 0.57 1.30 3.69
CA PHE A 38 -0.16 2.41 3.08
C PHE A 38 -0.85 3.32 4.09
N GLY A 39 -1.47 2.74 5.12
CA GLY A 39 -2.10 3.49 6.22
C GLY A 39 -1.09 4.31 7.01
N ILE A 40 0.08 3.72 7.33
CA ILE A 40 1.16 4.41 8.04
C ILE A 40 1.71 5.57 7.20
N LEU A 41 1.94 5.36 5.90
CA LEU A 41 2.45 6.41 5.01
C LEU A 41 1.45 7.54 4.81
N TYR A 42 0.16 7.22 4.72
CA TYR A 42 -0.88 8.23 4.57
C TYR A 42 -1.01 9.09 5.84
N GLN A 43 -1.15 8.47 7.01
CA GLN A 43 -1.32 9.19 8.27
C GLN A 43 -0.02 9.85 8.73
N GLY A 44 1.10 9.13 8.69
CA GLY A 44 2.42 9.65 9.06
C GLY A 44 2.92 10.72 8.09
N GLY A 45 2.62 10.58 6.80
CA GLY A 45 2.91 11.61 5.80
C GLY A 45 2.10 12.89 6.02
N ALA A 46 0.81 12.75 6.37
CA ALA A 46 -0.03 13.89 6.70
C ALA A 46 0.47 14.63 7.94
N GLU A 47 0.92 13.92 8.98
CA GLU A 47 1.49 14.51 10.20
C GLU A 47 2.83 15.23 9.91
N LEU A 48 3.71 14.62 9.11
CA LEU A 48 4.96 15.25 8.69
C LEU A 48 4.75 16.51 7.84
N SER A 49 3.67 16.56 7.05
CA SER A 49 3.32 17.76 6.27
C SER A 49 2.94 18.96 7.14
N PHE A 50 2.55 18.75 8.40
CA PHE A 50 2.29 19.85 9.34
C PHE A 50 3.55 20.34 10.04
N GLU A 51 4.51 19.45 10.35
CA GLU A 51 5.75 19.82 11.04
C GLU A 51 6.85 20.32 10.10
N VAL A 52 6.94 19.77 8.88
CA VAL A 52 8.03 20.05 7.94
C VAL A 52 7.48 20.79 6.73
N GLN A 53 7.69 22.10 6.65
CA GLN A 53 7.24 22.95 5.53
C GLN A 53 7.74 22.52 4.14
N ALA A 54 8.76 21.65 4.08
CA ALA A 54 9.27 21.09 2.84
C ALA A 54 8.51 19.83 2.35
N ILE A 55 7.61 19.26 3.16
CA ILE A 55 6.89 18.01 2.83
C ILE A 55 5.43 18.35 2.52
N ASP A 56 5.14 18.53 1.24
CA ASP A 56 3.76 18.71 0.76
C ASP A 56 3.07 17.35 0.54
N HIS A 57 1.73 17.33 0.50
CA HIS A 57 0.91 16.14 0.26
C HIS A 57 1.30 15.40 -1.03
N HIS A 58 1.78 16.13 -2.05
CA HIS A 58 2.30 15.55 -3.28
C HIS A 58 3.49 14.60 -3.07
N LEU A 59 4.32 14.84 -2.05
CA LEU A 59 5.47 14.02 -1.71
C LEU A 59 5.02 12.66 -1.13
N VAL A 60 3.97 12.67 -0.31
CA VAL A 60 3.36 11.44 0.23
C VAL A 60 2.79 10.57 -0.89
N VAL A 61 2.10 11.18 -1.87
CA VAL A 61 1.58 10.46 -3.05
C VAL A 61 2.71 9.90 -3.91
N LEU A 62 3.82 10.64 -4.07
CA LEU A 62 5.01 10.16 -4.76
C LEU A 62 5.63 8.92 -4.07
N ILE A 63 5.79 8.98 -2.75
CA ILE A 63 6.30 7.84 -1.96
C ILE A 63 5.37 6.64 -2.09
N GLN A 64 4.04 6.84 -2.01
CA GLN A 64 3.08 5.76 -2.22
C GLN A 64 3.21 5.14 -3.62
N GLY A 65 3.40 5.95 -4.68
CA GLY A 65 3.66 5.46 -6.03
C GLY A 65 4.96 4.66 -6.14
N LEU A 66 6.03 5.14 -5.51
CA LEU A 66 7.32 4.42 -5.45
C LEU A 66 7.20 3.10 -4.68
N VAL A 67 6.43 3.07 -3.60
CA VAL A 67 6.16 1.85 -2.85
C VAL A 67 5.42 0.84 -3.71
N ILE A 68 4.43 1.25 -4.52
CA ILE A 68 3.74 0.35 -5.47
C ILE A 68 4.74 -0.21 -6.49
N LEU A 69 5.59 0.67 -7.05
CA LEU A 69 6.59 0.29 -8.03
C LEU A 69 7.59 -0.73 -7.46
N PHE A 70 8.13 -0.46 -6.27
CA PHE A 70 9.07 -1.36 -5.62
C PHE A 70 8.41 -2.63 -5.12
N ALA A 71 7.20 -2.58 -4.56
CA ALA A 71 6.49 -3.76 -4.11
C ALA A 71 6.17 -4.70 -5.29
N GLY A 72 5.69 -4.15 -6.41
CA GLY A 72 5.47 -4.92 -7.63
C GLY A 72 6.77 -5.47 -8.25
N ALA A 73 7.87 -4.71 -8.21
CA ALA A 73 9.16 -5.17 -8.73
C ALA A 73 9.81 -6.26 -7.84
N LEU A 74 9.73 -6.09 -6.51
CA LEU A 74 10.27 -7.04 -5.54
C LEU A 74 9.47 -8.34 -5.48
N GLU A 75 8.17 -8.32 -5.80
CA GLU A 75 7.34 -9.53 -5.91
C GLU A 75 8.00 -10.57 -6.84
N ASN A 76 8.57 -10.13 -7.95
CA ASN A 76 9.22 -11.02 -8.90
C ASN A 76 10.58 -11.56 -8.39
N LEU A 77 11.17 -10.89 -7.38
CA LEU A 77 12.43 -11.27 -6.74
C LEU A 77 12.22 -12.30 -5.60
N PHE A 78 11.10 -12.23 -4.87
CA PHE A 78 10.81 -13.14 -3.75
C PHE A 78 10.24 -14.51 -4.18
N ARG A 79 9.73 -14.63 -5.42
CA ARG A 79 9.24 -15.91 -5.98
C ARG A 79 10.15 -17.13 -5.74
N PRO A 80 11.45 -17.10 -6.11
CA PRO A 80 12.32 -18.26 -5.93
C PRO A 80 12.59 -18.62 -4.46
N GLN A 81 12.58 -17.65 -3.54
CA GLN A 81 12.88 -17.90 -2.13
C GLN A 81 11.69 -18.53 -1.37
N ILE A 82 10.47 -18.12 -1.69
CA ILE A 82 9.26 -18.69 -1.05
C ILE A 82 9.03 -20.13 -1.53
N GLU A 83 9.24 -20.42 -2.82
CA GLU A 83 9.11 -21.80 -3.34
C GLU A 83 10.10 -22.76 -2.69
N TYR A 84 11.32 -22.29 -2.39
CA TYR A 84 12.32 -23.09 -1.70
C TYR A 84 11.90 -23.42 -0.26
N PHE A 85 11.44 -22.40 0.49
CA PHE A 85 11.02 -22.56 1.87
C PHE A 85 9.74 -23.40 2.01
N VAL A 86 8.77 -23.23 1.10
CA VAL A 86 7.53 -24.00 1.06
C VAL A 86 7.79 -25.47 0.74
N LYS A 87 8.70 -25.79 -0.20
CA LYS A 87 9.10 -27.18 -0.48
C LYS A 87 9.78 -27.84 0.71
N GLN A 88 10.46 -27.07 1.56
CA GLN A 88 11.14 -27.59 2.74
C GLN A 88 10.19 -27.86 3.92
N LEU A 89 8.99 -27.26 3.90
CA LEU A 89 7.97 -27.43 4.92
C LEU A 89 6.85 -28.39 4.53
N ALA A 90 6.84 -28.89 3.28
CA ALA A 90 5.92 -29.92 2.84
C ALA A 90 6.42 -31.31 3.30
N PRO A 91 5.73 -32.00 4.23
CA PRO A 91 5.94 -33.43 4.40
C PRO A 91 5.41 -34.14 3.15
N GLN A 92 6.13 -35.16 2.68
CA GLN A 92 5.80 -35.92 1.47
C GLN A 92 4.38 -36.50 1.48
#